data_AF-A0A8X6I4T3-F1
#
_entry.id   AF-A0A8X6I4T3-F1
#
_cell.length_a   1.000
_cell.length_b   1.000
_cell.length_c   1.000
_cell.angle_alpha   90.00
_cell.angle_beta   90.00
_cell.angle_gamma   90.00
#
_symmetry.space_group_name_H-M   'P 1'
#
loop_
_entity.id
_entity.type
_entity.pdbx_description
1 polymer ?
#
loop_
_entity_poly.entity_id
_entity_poly.type
_entity_poly.pdbx_seq_one_letter_code
_entity_poly.pdbx_strand_id
1 'polypeptide(L)'
;MLKVNPQDIREKNNVPSPTLTWTNQPLGSTVTANDNGSPLVALDQPIAGFRLTQQARKQLRTFLDPPNLNGNDWRRLAQELQVDRYINYFATKPSPTEHILDLWEARHRDSSAITDLLNILRMMGREDAAMVLEKEAGSWL
;
A
#
# COMPACT_ATOMS: atom_id res chain seq x y z
N MET A 1 13.25 38.95 -60.49
CA MET A 1 14.16 39.19 -59.34
C MET A 1 13.53 40.28 -58.47
N LEU A 2 12.77 39.89 -57.43
CA LEU A 2 12.13 40.84 -56.52
C LEU A 2 12.98 40.98 -55.25
N LYS A 3 13.33 42.23 -54.93
CA LYS A 3 14.05 42.65 -53.72
C LYS A 3 13.13 42.49 -52.51
N VAL A 4 13.50 41.63 -51.57
CA VAL A 4 12.82 41.50 -50.27
C VAL A 4 13.25 42.67 -49.38
N ASN A 5 12.26 43.36 -48.82
CA ASN A 5 12.40 44.53 -47.95
C ASN A 5 12.68 44.07 -46.49
N PRO A 6 13.72 44.55 -45.80
CA PRO A 6 14.14 44.02 -44.49
C PRO A 6 13.31 44.48 -43.27
N GLN A 7 12.06 44.88 -43.45
CA GLN A 7 11.19 45.35 -42.35
C GLN A 7 10.07 44.37 -41.97
N ASP A 8 10.11 43.12 -42.46
CA ASP A 8 9.10 42.09 -42.16
C ASP A 8 9.56 41.06 -41.10
N ILE A 9 10.71 41.29 -40.43
CA ILE A 9 11.30 40.33 -39.48
C ILE A 9 11.39 40.92 -38.07
N ARG A 10 10.26 41.39 -37.53
CA ARG A 10 10.09 41.55 -36.08
C ARG A 10 8.64 41.84 -35.77
N GLU A 11 7.94 40.84 -35.23
CA GLU A 11 6.82 40.95 -34.28
C GLU A 11 5.85 39.77 -34.45
N LYS A 12 6.16 38.65 -33.77
CA LYS A 12 5.14 37.69 -33.30
C LYS A 12 5.76 36.74 -32.25
N ASN A 13 6.25 37.32 -31.17
CA ASN A 13 6.62 36.60 -29.94
C ASN A 13 5.91 37.26 -28.75
N ASN A 14 4.59 37.07 -28.67
CA ASN A 14 3.84 37.41 -27.47
C ASN A 14 2.83 36.29 -27.16
N VAL A 15 3.26 35.35 -26.33
CA VAL A 15 2.40 34.34 -25.70
C VAL A 15 2.46 34.62 -24.19
N PRO A 16 1.35 34.94 -23.52
CA PRO A 16 1.38 35.15 -22.08
C PRO A 16 1.48 33.81 -21.32
N SER A 17 2.46 33.72 -20.42
CA SER A 17 2.65 32.61 -19.48
C SER A 17 1.51 32.55 -18.44
N PRO A 18 0.95 31.37 -18.09
CA PRO A 18 0.07 31.24 -16.93
C PRO A 18 0.89 31.10 -15.64
N THR A 19 0.87 32.13 -14.80
CA THR A 19 1.37 32.09 -13.42
C THR A 19 0.27 31.57 -12.49
N LEU A 20 0.50 30.45 -11.80
CA LEU A 20 -0.41 29.92 -10.78
C LEU A 20 -0.14 30.61 -9.43
N THR A 21 -1.05 31.50 -9.01
CA THR A 21 -1.10 32.08 -7.65
C THR A 21 -2.22 31.40 -6.86
N TRP A 22 -1.86 30.61 -5.83
CA TRP A 22 -2.80 30.00 -4.90
C TRP A 22 -3.03 30.93 -3.71
N THR A 23 -4.24 31.47 -3.57
CA THR A 23 -4.69 32.12 -2.34
C THR A 23 -6.10 31.61 -2.04
N ASN A 24 -6.22 30.69 -1.10
CA ASN A 24 -7.50 30.18 -0.61
C ASN A 24 -7.71 30.66 0.84
N GLN A 25 -8.56 31.66 1.02
CA GLN A 25 -9.32 31.89 2.25
C GLN A 25 -10.70 31.21 2.11
N PRO A 26 -11.22 30.52 3.13
CA PRO A 26 -12.61 30.05 3.11
C PRO A 26 -13.55 31.10 3.73
N LEU A 27 -14.51 31.59 2.94
CA LEU A 27 -15.72 32.28 3.41
C LEU A 27 -16.88 31.28 3.34
N GLY A 28 -17.51 31.05 4.49
CA GLY A 28 -18.60 30.08 4.65
C GLY A 28 -19.83 30.41 3.80
N SER A 29 -20.56 29.36 3.41
CA SER A 29 -21.82 29.49 2.69
C SER A 29 -22.89 28.59 3.34
N THR A 30 -23.84 29.27 3.96
CA THR A 30 -25.23 28.95 4.31
C THR A 30 -25.78 27.54 4.03
N VAL A 31 -26.34 26.94 5.09
CA VAL A 31 -27.20 25.74 5.06
C VAL A 31 -28.60 26.08 4.59
N THR A 32 -29.17 25.27 3.72
CA THR A 32 -30.63 25.13 3.57
C THR A 32 -30.92 23.64 3.34
N ALA A 33 -31.78 23.07 4.18
CA ALA A 33 -32.05 21.64 4.26
C ALA A 33 -33.52 21.37 3.95
N ASN A 34 -33.80 20.43 3.03
CA ASN A 34 -35.04 19.66 2.80
C ASN A 34 -35.13 19.24 1.30
N ASP A 35 -35.66 18.11 0.86
CA ASP A 35 -35.92 16.76 1.38
C ASP A 35 -36.19 15.85 0.15
N ASN A 36 -36.02 14.53 0.33
CA ASN A 36 -36.66 13.44 -0.39
C ASN A 36 -36.34 13.16 -1.88
N GLY A 37 -35.61 12.05 -2.10
CA GLY A 37 -35.79 11.24 -3.31
C GLY A 37 -34.56 10.43 -3.75
N SER A 38 -34.58 9.14 -3.45
CA SER A 38 -33.91 8.07 -4.23
C SER A 38 -32.42 7.79 -3.94
N PRO A 39 -32.01 6.52 -4.13
CA PRO A 39 -31.24 5.79 -3.14
C PRO A 39 -29.81 6.27 -3.15
N LEU A 40 -29.27 6.53 -1.96
CA LEU A 40 -27.84 6.42 -1.77
C LEU A 40 -27.48 5.02 -2.26
N VAL A 41 -26.83 4.97 -3.42
CA VAL A 41 -25.96 3.89 -3.79
C VAL A 41 -25.03 3.81 -2.58
N ALA A 42 -25.31 2.88 -1.67
CA ALA A 42 -24.28 2.33 -0.84
C ALA A 42 -23.28 1.82 -1.88
N LEU A 43 -22.28 2.65 -2.16
CA LEU A 43 -21.02 2.17 -2.69
C LEU A 43 -20.66 1.10 -1.67
N ASP A 44 -20.97 -0.13 -2.08
CA ASP A 44 -20.40 -1.38 -1.63
C ASP A 44 -19.26 -1.04 -0.69
N GLN A 45 -19.48 -1.17 0.63
CA GLN A 45 -18.35 -1.25 1.54
C GLN A 45 -17.42 -2.21 0.82
N PRO A 46 -16.25 -1.76 0.32
CA PRO A 46 -15.38 -2.68 -0.38
C PRO A 46 -15.13 -3.73 0.69
N ILE A 47 -15.62 -4.96 0.47
CA ILE A 47 -15.58 -6.06 1.44
C ILE A 47 -14.23 -5.89 2.10
N ALA A 48 -14.22 -5.39 3.33
CA ALA A 48 -13.00 -4.91 3.95
C ALA A 48 -12.27 -6.19 4.28
N GLY A 49 -11.60 -6.72 3.27
CA GLY A 49 -10.96 -8.01 3.30
C GLY A 49 -10.05 -7.98 4.49
N PHE A 50 -9.92 -9.12 5.15
CA PHE A 50 -9.05 -9.22 6.28
C PHE A 50 -7.63 -8.72 5.90
N ARG A 51 -7.09 -7.73 6.63
CA ARG A 51 -5.76 -7.14 6.36
C ARG A 51 -4.98 -6.96 7.65
N LEU A 52 -3.67 -7.20 7.56
CA LEU A 52 -2.76 -7.02 8.68
C LEU A 52 -2.62 -5.53 9.01
N THR A 53 -2.71 -5.17 10.29
CA THR A 53 -2.41 -3.80 10.70
C THR A 53 -0.97 -3.41 10.36
N GLN A 54 -0.75 -2.12 10.10
CA GLN A 54 0.60 -1.61 9.83
C GLN A 54 1.57 -1.89 11.00
N GLN A 55 1.05 -1.94 12.23
CA GLN A 55 1.86 -2.23 13.41
C GLN A 55 2.34 -3.69 13.42
N ALA A 56 1.45 -4.66 13.15
CA ALA A 56 1.83 -6.06 13.05
C ALA A 56 2.89 -6.25 11.95
N ARG A 57 2.67 -5.67 10.77
CA ARG A 57 3.63 -5.70 9.66
C ARG A 57 4.98 -5.11 10.03
N LYS A 58 5.01 -4.00 10.77
CA LYS A 58 6.26 -3.39 11.25
C LYS A 58 7.03 -4.33 12.17
N GLN A 59 6.36 -4.96 13.13
CA GLN A 59 7.01 -5.90 14.05
C GLN A 59 7.52 -7.14 13.30
N LEU A 60 6.71 -7.73 12.42
CA LEU A 60 7.12 -8.87 11.60
C LEU A 60 8.36 -8.57 10.77
N ARG A 61 8.43 -7.38 10.13
CA ARG A 61 9.63 -6.91 9.43
C ARG A 61 10.84 -6.85 10.36
N THR A 62 10.70 -6.23 11.53
CA THR A 62 11.80 -6.14 12.52
C THR A 62 12.35 -7.50 12.92
N PHE A 63 11.50 -8.52 13.01
CA PHE A 63 11.94 -9.84 13.40
C PHE A 63 12.45 -10.71 12.24
N LEU A 64 11.91 -10.56 11.02
CA LEU A 64 12.15 -11.47 9.89
C LEU A 64 13.06 -10.90 8.79
N ASP A 65 13.24 -9.57 8.71
CA ASP A 65 14.16 -8.96 7.74
C ASP A 65 15.65 -9.16 8.08
N PRO A 66 16.10 -9.12 9.36
CA PRO A 66 17.49 -9.37 9.68
C PRO A 66 17.94 -10.78 9.27
N PRO A 67 19.13 -10.93 8.66
CA PRO A 67 19.62 -12.23 8.24
C PRO A 67 19.81 -13.14 9.44
N ASN A 68 19.18 -14.30 9.41
CA ASN A 68 19.37 -15.32 10.44
C ASN A 68 20.37 -16.37 9.93
N LEU A 69 21.34 -16.76 10.77
CA LEU A 69 22.38 -17.74 10.42
C LEU A 69 21.79 -19.10 10.01
N ASN A 70 20.60 -19.43 10.52
CA ASN A 70 19.91 -20.68 10.23
C ASN A 70 18.90 -20.52 9.08
N GLY A 71 18.85 -19.35 8.43
CA GLY A 71 17.85 -19.01 7.42
C GLY A 71 16.43 -18.90 7.96
N ASN A 72 16.25 -18.86 9.29
CA ASN A 72 14.95 -18.71 9.95
C ASN A 72 14.47 -17.24 9.96
N ASP A 73 14.44 -16.66 8.78
CA ASP A 73 14.09 -15.28 8.47
C ASP A 73 13.01 -15.26 7.38
N TRP A 74 12.92 -14.17 6.61
CA TRP A 74 12.03 -14.05 5.46
C TRP A 74 12.15 -15.21 4.45
N ARG A 75 13.31 -15.89 4.38
CA ARG A 75 13.51 -17.01 3.45
C ARG A 75 12.73 -18.25 3.84
N ARG A 76 12.76 -18.60 5.13
CA ARG A 76 11.97 -19.71 5.65
C ARG A 76 10.48 -19.40 5.55
N LEU A 77 10.08 -18.15 5.79
CA LEU A 77 8.70 -17.71 5.59
C LEU A 77 8.26 -17.89 4.12
N ALA A 78 9.10 -17.49 3.16
CA ALA A 78 8.83 -17.67 1.74
C ALA A 78 8.67 -19.15 1.36
N GLN A 79 9.45 -20.05 1.97
CA GLN A 79 9.32 -21.50 1.77
C GLN A 79 8.00 -22.05 2.31
N GLU A 80 7.64 -21.70 3.55
CA GLU A 80 6.38 -22.13 4.15
C GLU A 80 5.15 -21.61 3.39
N LEU A 81 5.25 -20.42 2.81
CA LEU A 81 4.22 -19.83 1.94
C LEU A 81 4.26 -20.32 0.48
N GLN A 82 5.18 -21.24 0.15
CA GLN A 82 5.39 -21.81 -1.19
C GLN A 82 5.62 -20.73 -2.27
N VAL A 83 6.34 -19.66 -1.92
CA VAL A 83 6.75 -18.56 -2.80
C VAL A 83 8.28 -18.46 -2.92
N ASP A 84 8.99 -19.52 -2.53
CA ASP A 84 10.44 -19.66 -2.59
C ASP A 84 11.00 -19.51 -4.01
N ARG A 85 10.22 -19.85 -5.05
CA ARG A 85 10.60 -19.58 -6.45
C ARG A 85 10.89 -18.10 -6.74
N TYR A 86 10.37 -17.19 -5.92
CA TYR A 86 10.57 -15.74 -6.02
C TYR A 86 11.61 -15.21 -5.02
N ILE A 87 12.38 -16.07 -4.35
CA ILE A 87 13.34 -15.69 -3.31
C ILE A 87 14.35 -14.63 -3.77
N ASN A 88 14.87 -14.77 -4.99
CA ASN A 88 15.82 -13.83 -5.58
C ASN A 88 15.19 -12.45 -5.82
N TYR A 89 13.90 -12.41 -6.17
CA TYR A 89 13.18 -11.15 -6.35
C TYR A 89 13.01 -10.43 -5.01
N PHE A 90 12.60 -11.15 -3.95
CA PHE A 90 12.47 -10.56 -2.61
C PHE A 90 13.80 -10.06 -2.06
N ALA A 91 14.92 -10.77 -2.32
CA ALA A 91 16.25 -10.34 -1.91
C ALA A 91 16.67 -8.97 -2.45
N THR A 92 16.11 -8.52 -3.57
CA THR A 92 16.40 -7.18 -4.15
C THR A 92 15.61 -6.04 -3.50
N LYS A 93 14.66 -6.37 -2.63
CA LYS A 93 13.76 -5.39 -2.00
C LYS A 93 14.35 -4.86 -0.69
N PRO A 94 14.01 -3.62 -0.32
CA PRO A 94 14.46 -3.05 0.96
C PRO A 94 13.90 -3.80 2.17
N SER A 95 12.70 -4.36 2.06
CA SER A 95 12.12 -5.29 3.03
C SER A 95 11.52 -6.49 2.29
N PRO A 96 12.21 -7.65 2.26
CA PRO A 96 11.68 -8.87 1.67
C PRO A 96 10.43 -9.36 2.41
N THR A 97 10.40 -9.27 3.74
CA THR A 97 9.26 -9.72 4.56
C THR A 97 7.98 -8.97 4.17
N GLU A 98 8.07 -7.65 3.96
CA GLU A 98 6.91 -6.84 3.58
C GLU A 98 6.23 -7.33 2.31
N HIS A 99 7.03 -7.58 1.27
CA HIS A 99 6.53 -8.01 -0.03
C HIS A 99 5.97 -9.44 0.01
N ILE A 100 6.51 -10.30 0.86
CA ILE A 100 5.98 -11.64 1.11
C ILE A 100 4.61 -11.54 1.79
N LEU A 101 4.48 -10.68 2.81
CA LEU A 101 3.20 -10.44 3.50
C LEU A 101 2.16 -9.82 2.57
N ASP A 102 2.55 -8.87 1.71
CA ASP A 102 1.65 -8.30 0.69
C ASP A 102 1.11 -9.34 -0.27
N LEU A 103 1.99 -10.21 -0.77
CA LEU A 103 1.60 -11.29 -1.67
C LEU A 103 0.69 -12.30 -0.96
N TRP A 104 0.99 -12.63 0.29
CA TRP A 104 0.17 -13.51 1.10
C TRP A 104 -1.24 -12.92 1.33
N GLU A 105 -1.32 -11.64 1.69
CA GLU A 105 -2.57 -10.91 1.93
C GLU A 105 -3.40 -10.74 0.65
N ALA A 106 -2.73 -10.62 -0.51
CA ALA A 106 -3.42 -10.62 -1.80
C ALA A 106 -4.05 -11.99 -2.13
N ARG A 107 -3.42 -13.09 -1.67
CA ARG A 107 -3.87 -14.47 -1.88
C ARG A 107 -4.93 -14.93 -0.88
N HIS A 108 -4.93 -14.38 0.34
CA HIS A 108 -5.83 -14.81 1.42
C HIS A 108 -6.58 -13.61 1.99
N ARG A 109 -7.91 -13.60 1.82
CA ARG A 109 -8.80 -12.51 2.28
C ARG A 109 -9.73 -12.92 3.40
N ASP A 110 -9.64 -14.18 3.83
CA ASP A 110 -10.50 -14.80 4.82
C ASP A 110 -9.89 -14.69 6.22
N SER A 111 -10.74 -14.67 7.25
CA SER A 111 -10.28 -14.55 8.64
C SER A 111 -9.44 -15.74 9.12
N SER A 112 -9.60 -16.92 8.51
CA SER A 112 -8.78 -18.11 8.83
C SER A 112 -7.32 -17.95 8.41
N ALA A 113 -7.04 -17.05 7.47
CA ALA A 113 -5.70 -16.83 6.96
C ALA A 113 -4.73 -16.44 8.08
N ILE A 114 -5.15 -15.59 9.03
CA ILE A 114 -4.30 -15.21 10.17
C ILE A 114 -3.86 -16.43 10.93
N THR A 115 -4.80 -17.33 11.21
CA THR A 115 -4.54 -18.56 11.96
C THR A 115 -3.54 -19.43 11.21
N ASP A 116 -3.66 -19.53 9.89
CA ASP A 116 -2.71 -20.25 9.04
C ASP A 116 -1.31 -19.61 9.08
N LEU A 117 -1.21 -18.29 8.95
CA LEU A 117 0.05 -17.56 9.04
C LEU A 117 0.69 -17.68 10.44
N LEU A 118 -0.13 -17.64 11.49
CA LEU A 118 0.30 -17.83 12.87
C LEU A 118 0.85 -19.25 13.07
N ASN A 119 0.19 -20.26 12.52
CA ASN A 119 0.68 -21.64 12.55
C ASN A 119 2.01 -21.78 11.81
N ILE A 120 2.16 -21.16 10.64
CA ILE A 120 3.43 -21.12 9.89
C ILE A 120 4.55 -20.54 10.75
N LEU A 121 4.31 -19.42 11.44
CA LEU A 121 5.32 -18.80 12.30
C LEU A 121 5.69 -19.67 13.51
N ARG A 122 4.72 -20.35 14.11
CA ARG A 122 4.98 -21.34 15.18
C ARG A 122 5.78 -22.53 14.67
N MET A 123 5.50 -23.02 13.47
CA MET A 123 6.29 -24.09 12.83
C MET A 123 7.73 -23.65 12.52
N MET A 124 7.93 -22.36 12.27
CA MET A 124 9.26 -21.76 12.17
C MET A 124 9.95 -21.57 13.54
N GLY A 125 9.27 -21.80 14.66
CA GLY A 125 9.76 -21.51 16.02
C GLY A 125 9.96 -20.01 16.27
N ARG A 126 9.17 -19.18 15.57
CA ARG A 126 9.20 -17.71 15.61
C ARG A 126 8.08 -17.20 16.49
N GLU A 127 8.22 -17.46 17.78
CA GLU A 127 7.16 -17.20 18.76
C GLU A 127 6.98 -15.70 19.00
N ASP A 128 8.06 -14.94 18.83
CA ASP A 128 8.08 -13.48 18.77
C ASP A 128 7.11 -12.93 17.71
N ALA A 129 7.18 -13.46 16.50
CA ALA A 129 6.32 -13.07 15.39
C ALA A 129 4.88 -13.61 15.55
N ALA A 130 4.74 -14.85 16.04
CA ALA A 130 3.44 -15.47 16.28
C ALA A 130 2.62 -14.71 17.34
N MET A 131 3.23 -14.24 18.43
CA MET A 131 2.55 -13.45 19.46
C MET A 131 1.97 -12.13 18.92
N VAL A 132 2.68 -11.48 17.98
CA VAL A 132 2.17 -10.26 17.34
C VAL A 132 0.91 -10.56 16.54
N LEU A 133 0.90 -11.66 15.79
CA LEU A 133 -0.27 -12.10 15.02
C LEU A 133 -1.40 -12.62 15.90
N GLU A 134 -1.10 -13.23 17.04
CA GLU A 134 -2.12 -13.66 18.01
C GLU A 134 -2.87 -12.46 18.60
N LYS A 135 -2.14 -11.39 18.93
CA LYS A 135 -2.73 -10.12 19.36
C LYS A 135 -3.61 -9.50 18.26
N GLU A 136 -3.18 -9.60 17.01
CA GLU A 136 -3.96 -9.15 15.86
C GLU A 136 -5.23 -9.99 15.71
N ALA A 137 -5.13 -11.32 15.70
CA ALA A 137 -6.26 -12.25 15.60
C ALA A 137 -7.31 -12.03 16.69
N GLY A 138 -6.87 -11.78 17.92
CA GLY A 138 -7.76 -11.46 19.04
C GLY A 138 -8.47 -10.11 18.91
N SER A 139 -8.04 -9.23 18.01
CA SER A 139 -8.75 -7.98 17.67
C SER A 139 -9.86 -8.19 16.64
N TRP A 140 -9.92 -9.35 15.97
CA TRP A 140 -10.91 -9.70 14.95
C TRP A 140 -11.97 -10.69 15.44
N LEU A 141 -11.78 -11.27 16.63
CA LEU A 141 -12.73 -12.16 17.33
C LEU A 141 -13.51 -11.37 18.39
#